data_AF-A0A524CVW8-F1
#
_entry.id   AF-A0A524CVW8-F1
#
_cell.length_a   1.000
_cell.length_b   1.000
_cell.length_c   1.000
_cell.angle_alpha   90.00
_cell.angle_beta   90.00
_cell.angle_gamma   90.00
#
_symmetry.space_group_name_H-M   'P 1'
#
loop_
_entity.id
_entity.type
_entity.pdbx_description
1 polymer ?
#
loop_
_entity_poly.entity_id
_entity_poly.type
_entity_poly.pdbx_seq_one_letter_code
_entity_poly.pdbx_strand_id
1 'polypeptide(L)'
;MDWNDPDVLRDLADKLLEDPQQTVTVEGPDGPVTGSVEYVVGRLGMPEMGGSYFTFATENNYTIWAFLKKVWKKGWLYRGHDVMPWCPRCETGISQHEIVTDGYQQLTHDAPIVRFPLHEREKEALLVWTTTPWTLTSNVAAAVGPELTYVKVKARDGWTYYLAEGTLDEVVKGEYKVLDRIKGEAMLGWAYDGPFDDIPRVQAMSIPAMHRVIGWEDVGEEEGTGIVHIAPGCGAEDFELGQEYDLPALAPLTEDGLFKEGFGWLTGKHVHNVAPEIFHDLEKKGRLYRVDPYTHRYPVCWRCGTPLVFRLVDEWFIDMGESYDKPREDITDSEKAESLRYQIMDVVDEIQWIPEFGYSREMDWLRNMQDWMISKKRYWGLALPIWVCDNPNCDHFQVVGGEEELKERSVEGWNEFEGHTPHRPYVDTVKIQCPECGATMTRIEDVGNPWLDAGSVAYSTLQYRTNRSYWERWFPAELISESFPGQFRNWFYSLITMSTVYENRPPTKIVHGYSTLYAEDGRPMHKSWGNAIWFDEAAENMGVDTMRWLYGNQKLDQNLIFGYERADEARRRFIIPLWNVYAFFVTYAGIDKWRPPDSLIDNPATLDEGHPHVSDPWTDAASPTVLDR
;
A
#
# COMPACT_ATOMS: atom_id res chain seq x y z
N MET A 1 25.01 24.49 6.62
CA MET A 1 25.31 23.10 6.28
C MET A 1 24.61 22.88 4.97
N ASP A 2 25.34 22.87 3.85
CA ASP A 2 24.68 22.63 2.56
C ASP A 2 24.25 21.17 2.56
N TRP A 3 22.94 20.97 2.49
CA TRP A 3 22.33 19.65 2.62
C TRP A 3 22.76 18.86 1.39
N ASN A 4 23.53 17.78 1.59
CA ASN A 4 24.09 16.90 0.56
C ASN A 4 24.39 17.59 -0.80
N ASP A 5 25.60 18.12 -0.97
CA ASP A 5 26.05 18.68 -2.25
C ASP A 5 25.76 17.68 -3.41
N PRO A 6 24.87 18.03 -4.36
CA PRO A 6 24.50 17.14 -5.45
C PRO A 6 25.68 16.73 -6.32
N ASP A 7 26.72 17.56 -6.44
CA ASP A 7 27.90 17.24 -7.23
C ASP A 7 28.75 16.19 -6.53
N VAL A 8 28.84 16.23 -5.19
CA VAL A 8 29.48 15.17 -4.39
C VAL A 8 28.70 13.86 -4.51
N LEU A 9 27.37 13.89 -4.43
CA LEU A 9 26.55 12.69 -4.58
C LEU A 9 26.68 12.06 -5.97
N ARG A 10 26.74 12.87 -7.03
CA ARG A 10 26.97 12.39 -8.40
C ARG A 10 28.37 11.80 -8.57
N ASP A 11 29.39 12.46 -8.05
CA ASP A 11 30.78 11.94 -8.06
C ASP A 11 30.87 10.59 -7.34
N LEU A 12 30.24 10.44 -6.17
CA LEU A 12 30.16 9.16 -5.47
C LEU A 12 29.41 8.09 -6.27
N ALA A 13 28.32 8.45 -6.95
CA ALA A 13 27.56 7.53 -7.79
C ALA A 13 28.39 7.07 -9.00
N ASP A 14 29.10 7.98 -9.67
CA ASP A 14 29.97 7.66 -10.81
C ASP A 14 31.12 6.74 -10.38
N LYS A 15 31.76 7.04 -9.24
CA LYS A 15 32.82 6.19 -8.67
C LYS A 15 32.32 4.81 -8.24
N LEU A 16 31.09 4.72 -7.74
CA LEU A 16 30.47 3.45 -7.37
C LEU A 16 30.24 2.57 -8.61
N LEU A 17 29.91 3.18 -9.76
CA LEU A 17 29.77 2.47 -11.03
C LEU A 17 31.12 2.06 -11.65
N GLU A 18 32.17 2.85 -11.43
CA GLU A 18 33.52 2.57 -11.93
C GLU A 18 34.20 1.41 -11.18
N ASP A 19 34.28 1.54 -9.85
CA ASP A 19 34.87 0.54 -8.95
C ASP A 19 34.35 0.78 -7.53
N PRO A 20 33.41 -0.03 -7.01
CA PRO A 20 32.89 0.12 -5.65
C PRO A 20 33.96 0.03 -4.55
N GLN A 21 35.08 -0.65 -4.83
CA GLN A 21 36.15 -0.92 -3.87
C GLN A 21 37.28 0.13 -3.91
N GLN A 22 37.25 1.06 -4.86
CA GLN A 22 38.23 2.14 -4.91
C GLN A 22 38.14 3.01 -3.64
N THR A 23 39.28 3.49 -3.16
CA THR A 23 39.33 4.32 -1.96
C THR A 23 38.94 5.76 -2.29
N VAL A 24 38.00 6.32 -1.52
CA VAL A 24 37.61 7.72 -1.59
C VAL A 24 37.74 8.37 -0.21
N THR A 25 37.95 9.68 -0.18
CA THR A 25 37.90 10.50 1.04
C THR A 25 36.88 11.60 0.85
N VAL A 26 35.99 11.76 1.81
CA VAL A 26 34.93 12.79 1.83
C VAL A 26 35.01 13.56 3.14
N GLU A 27 34.67 14.84 3.10
CA GLU A 27 34.65 15.68 4.31
C GLU A 27 33.35 15.44 5.08
N GLY A 28 33.48 14.88 6.30
CA GLY A 28 32.39 14.73 7.26
C GLY A 28 32.36 15.86 8.29
N PRO A 29 31.32 15.94 9.13
CA PRO A 29 31.18 16.97 10.17
C PRO A 29 32.30 16.94 11.22
N ASP A 30 32.87 15.76 11.49
CA ASP A 30 33.94 15.56 12.49
C ASP A 30 35.33 15.38 11.85
N GLY A 31 35.45 15.59 10.53
CA GLY A 31 36.68 15.45 9.75
C GLY A 31 36.55 14.52 8.53
N PRO A 32 37.65 14.30 7.79
CA PRO A 32 37.64 13.46 6.59
C PRO A 32 37.38 11.99 6.92
N VAL A 33 36.46 11.37 6.17
CA VAL A 33 36.15 9.93 6.22
C VAL A 33 36.74 9.27 4.99
N THR A 34 37.58 8.25 5.20
CA THR A 34 38.23 7.47 4.13
C THR A 34 37.77 6.02 4.15
N GLY A 35 37.38 5.49 3.00
CA GLY A 35 36.97 4.09 2.84
C GLY A 35 36.79 3.72 1.38
N SER A 36 36.32 2.50 1.10
CA SER A 36 35.84 2.19 -0.25
C SER A 36 34.63 3.07 -0.60
N VAL A 37 34.39 3.32 -1.89
CA VAL A 37 33.24 4.12 -2.32
C VAL A 37 31.93 3.50 -1.81
N GLU A 38 31.79 2.18 -1.88
CA GLU A 38 30.62 1.49 -1.34
C GLU A 38 30.47 1.68 0.18
N TYR A 39 31.57 1.57 0.93
CA TYR A 39 31.57 1.78 2.38
C TYR A 39 31.11 3.20 2.75
N VAL A 40 31.57 4.19 1.98
CA VAL A 40 31.24 5.61 2.18
C VAL A 40 29.79 5.87 1.80
N VAL A 41 29.34 5.37 0.65
CA VAL A 41 27.94 5.49 0.19
C VAL A 41 26.97 4.82 1.17
N GLY A 42 27.29 3.61 1.64
CA GLY A 42 26.49 2.87 2.62
C GLY A 42 26.36 3.56 3.99
N ARG A 43 27.12 4.62 4.25
CA ARG A 43 27.08 5.42 5.49
C ARG A 43 26.56 6.84 5.30
N LEU A 44 26.10 7.22 4.10
CA LEU A 44 25.53 8.55 3.89
C LEU A 44 24.40 8.81 4.89
N GLY A 45 24.41 10.00 5.52
CA GLY A 45 23.46 10.38 6.56
C GLY A 45 23.77 9.86 7.96
N MET A 46 24.84 9.08 8.15
CA MET A 46 25.32 8.68 9.48
C MET A 46 26.10 9.82 10.15
N PRO A 47 26.25 9.83 11.50
CA PRO A 47 26.90 10.92 12.23
C PRO A 47 28.27 11.32 11.68
N GLU A 48 29.07 10.34 11.26
CA GLU A 48 30.40 10.54 10.68
C GLU A 48 30.38 11.18 9.28
N MET A 49 29.30 11.02 8.53
CA MET A 49 29.12 11.54 7.17
C MET A 49 28.31 12.85 7.15
N GLY A 50 27.42 13.03 8.12
CA GLY A 50 26.46 14.13 8.16
C GLY A 50 25.44 14.08 7.03
N GLY A 51 24.69 15.18 6.86
CA GLY A 51 23.73 15.33 5.76
C GLY A 51 22.38 14.66 5.99
N SER A 52 21.61 14.47 4.91
CA SER A 52 20.32 13.78 4.95
C SER A 52 20.51 12.27 5.09
N TYR A 53 19.53 11.60 5.70
CA TYR A 53 19.51 10.14 5.77
C TYR A 53 19.14 9.50 4.42
N PHE A 54 19.57 8.26 4.23
CA PHE A 54 19.25 7.45 3.06
C PHE A 54 18.81 6.05 3.48
N THR A 55 17.74 5.53 2.88
CA THR A 55 17.20 4.21 3.23
C THR A 55 18.08 3.05 2.78
N PHE A 56 18.95 3.27 1.79
CA PHE A 56 19.98 2.30 1.40
C PHE A 56 21.17 2.26 2.37
N ALA A 57 21.22 3.10 3.41
CA ALA A 57 22.31 3.05 4.36
C ALA A 57 22.34 1.70 5.10
N THR A 58 23.53 1.24 5.44
CA THR A 58 23.76 -0.02 6.17
C THR A 58 23.02 -0.03 7.50
N GLU A 59 23.02 1.09 8.23
CA GLU A 59 22.30 1.20 9.51
C GLU A 59 20.79 1.07 9.34
N ASN A 60 20.23 1.59 8.24
CA ASN A 60 18.80 1.46 7.96
C ASN A 60 18.42 0.00 7.75
N ASN A 61 19.18 -0.73 6.93
CA ASN A 61 18.95 -2.15 6.68
C ASN A 61 19.04 -2.98 7.95
N TYR A 62 20.11 -2.82 8.73
CA TYR A 62 20.26 -3.58 9.97
C TYR A 62 19.27 -3.19 11.07
N THR A 63 18.78 -1.95 11.07
CA THR A 63 17.63 -1.57 11.91
C THR A 63 16.40 -2.36 11.50
N ILE A 64 16.11 -2.52 10.21
CA ILE A 64 14.94 -3.31 9.82
C ILE A 64 15.17 -4.82 10.10
N TRP A 65 16.40 -5.31 9.96
CA TRP A 65 16.72 -6.69 10.34
C TRP A 65 16.46 -6.97 11.82
N ALA A 66 16.86 -6.05 12.70
CA ALA A 66 16.59 -6.15 14.13
C ALA A 66 15.07 -6.14 14.43
N PHE A 67 14.29 -5.35 13.67
CA PHE A 67 12.83 -5.32 13.77
C PHE A 67 12.24 -6.68 13.38
N LEU A 68 12.59 -7.20 12.20
CA LEU A 68 12.10 -8.50 11.72
C LEU A 68 12.53 -9.65 12.63
N LYS A 69 13.72 -9.57 13.25
CA LYS A 69 14.15 -10.52 14.27
C LYS A 69 13.23 -10.50 15.50
N LYS A 70 12.80 -9.33 15.96
CA LYS A 70 11.83 -9.19 17.07
C LYS A 70 10.48 -9.76 16.69
N VAL A 71 9.98 -9.45 15.49
CA VAL A 71 8.72 -10.00 14.95
C VAL A 71 8.77 -11.52 14.91
N TRP A 72 9.83 -12.08 14.34
CA TRP A 72 10.03 -13.53 14.26
C TRP A 72 10.12 -14.22 15.63
N LYS A 73 10.84 -13.62 16.59
CA LYS A 73 10.91 -14.15 17.96
C LYS A 73 9.56 -14.19 18.69
N LYS A 74 8.62 -13.33 18.28
CA LYS A 74 7.23 -13.32 18.79
C LYS A 74 6.32 -14.30 18.03
N GLY A 75 6.81 -14.97 17.00
CA GLY A 75 6.02 -15.91 16.19
C GLY A 75 5.18 -15.24 15.10
N TRP A 76 5.31 -13.93 14.90
CA TRP A 76 4.46 -13.17 13.96
C TRP A 76 4.98 -13.17 12.53
N LEU A 77 6.19 -13.67 12.26
CA LEU A 77 6.71 -13.75 10.90
C LEU A 77 6.46 -15.15 10.33
N TYR A 78 5.74 -15.24 9.23
CA TYR A 78 5.46 -16.53 8.59
C TYR A 78 5.48 -16.43 7.06
N ARG A 79 5.58 -17.60 6.40
CA ARG A 79 5.43 -17.74 4.96
C ARG A 79 3.99 -18.17 4.67
N GLY A 80 3.23 -17.30 4.02
CA GLY A 80 1.85 -17.55 3.61
C GLY A 80 1.79 -18.06 2.18
N HIS A 81 0.90 -19.02 1.93
CA HIS A 81 0.49 -19.41 0.59
C HIS A 81 -0.90 -18.86 0.35
N ASP A 82 -1.01 -17.82 -0.48
CA ASP A 82 -2.23 -17.03 -0.58
C ASP A 82 -2.43 -16.47 -1.99
N VAL A 83 -3.67 -16.13 -2.34
CA VAL A 83 -3.99 -15.47 -3.60
C VAL A 83 -4.04 -13.98 -3.39
N MET A 84 -3.21 -13.26 -4.14
CA MET A 84 -3.15 -11.81 -3.98
C MET A 84 -3.07 -11.06 -5.30
N PRO A 85 -3.37 -9.75 -5.27
CA PRO A 85 -3.22 -8.89 -6.43
C PRO A 85 -1.75 -8.86 -6.89
N TRP A 86 -1.55 -9.14 -8.16
CA TRP A 86 -0.26 -9.33 -8.79
C TRP A 86 -0.15 -8.44 -10.03
N CYS A 87 0.98 -7.73 -10.15
CA CYS A 87 1.25 -6.96 -11.36
C CYS A 87 2.10 -7.80 -12.32
N PRO A 88 1.54 -8.34 -13.42
CA PRO A 88 2.30 -9.20 -14.34
C PRO A 88 3.43 -8.45 -15.06
N ARG A 89 3.31 -7.12 -15.20
CA ARG A 89 4.38 -6.28 -15.75
C ARG A 89 5.54 -6.07 -14.76
N CYS A 90 5.23 -5.97 -13.47
CA CYS A 90 6.24 -5.70 -12.44
C CYS A 90 6.74 -6.97 -11.76
N GLU A 91 6.11 -8.12 -12.05
CA GLU A 91 6.41 -9.45 -11.53
C GLU A 91 6.46 -9.47 -9.99
N THR A 92 5.49 -8.82 -9.35
CA THR A 92 5.45 -8.71 -7.90
C THR A 92 4.02 -8.55 -7.35
N GLY A 93 3.80 -9.06 -6.15
CA GLY A 93 2.57 -8.89 -5.38
C GLY A 93 2.39 -7.44 -4.95
N ILE A 94 1.15 -6.97 -4.96
CA ILE A 94 0.77 -5.62 -4.52
C ILE A 94 -0.02 -5.78 -3.22
N SER A 95 0.49 -5.19 -2.14
CA SER A 95 -0.15 -5.27 -0.82
C SER A 95 -1.44 -4.45 -0.79
N GLN A 96 -2.35 -4.77 0.14
CA GLN A 96 -3.57 -4.00 0.38
C GLN A 96 -3.27 -2.49 0.58
N HIS A 97 -2.13 -2.18 1.20
CA HIS A 97 -1.65 -0.83 1.48
C HIS A 97 -1.43 -0.02 0.18
N GLU A 98 -0.93 -0.68 -0.86
CA GLU A 98 -0.59 -0.08 -2.15
C GLU A 98 -1.79 0.06 -3.11
N ILE A 99 -2.79 -0.83 -3.04
CA ILE A 99 -3.91 -0.85 -4.02
C ILE A 99 -4.97 0.18 -3.70
N VAL A 100 -5.36 0.30 -2.42
CA VAL A 100 -6.59 1.03 -2.08
C VAL A 100 -6.40 2.56 -2.17
N THR A 101 -5.16 3.04 -2.23
CA THR A 101 -4.86 4.49 -2.30
C THR A 101 -4.92 5.02 -3.74
N ASP A 102 -4.15 4.43 -4.67
CA ASP A 102 -4.02 4.91 -6.06
C ASP A 102 -4.23 3.81 -7.11
N GLY A 103 -4.68 2.64 -6.67
CA GLY A 103 -4.73 1.43 -7.48
C GLY A 103 -6.10 1.06 -7.99
N TYR A 104 -7.12 1.92 -7.99
CA TYR A 104 -8.44 1.60 -8.59
C TYR A 104 -8.82 2.58 -9.70
N GLN A 105 -9.23 2.05 -10.85
CA GLN A 105 -9.73 2.83 -11.98
C GLN A 105 -11.07 2.29 -12.46
N GLN A 106 -11.92 3.15 -13.04
CA GLN A 106 -13.09 2.68 -13.77
C GLN A 106 -12.63 2.09 -15.11
N LEU A 107 -12.83 0.79 -15.27
CA LEU A 107 -12.53 0.05 -16.48
C LEU A 107 -13.78 -0.65 -16.99
N THR A 108 -13.91 -0.74 -18.31
CA THR A 108 -14.94 -1.55 -18.96
C THR A 108 -14.33 -2.87 -19.39
N HIS A 109 -14.87 -3.99 -18.90
CA HIS A 109 -14.50 -5.34 -19.32
C HIS A 109 -15.67 -6.01 -20.04
N ASP A 110 -15.34 -6.88 -20.99
CA ASP A 110 -16.32 -7.77 -21.61
C ASP A 110 -16.61 -8.93 -20.65
N ALA A 111 -17.82 -8.97 -20.11
CA ALA A 111 -18.25 -9.91 -19.09
C ALA A 111 -19.13 -11.01 -19.73
N PRO A 112 -18.64 -12.26 -19.84
CA PRO A 112 -19.45 -13.36 -20.36
C PRO A 112 -20.44 -13.88 -19.31
N ILE A 113 -21.61 -14.28 -19.81
CA ILE A 113 -22.54 -15.18 -19.12
C ILE A 113 -22.38 -16.56 -19.75
N VAL A 114 -22.07 -17.55 -18.93
CA VAL A 114 -21.67 -18.90 -19.35
C VAL A 114 -22.66 -19.93 -18.79
N ARG A 115 -22.99 -20.92 -19.60
CA ARG A 115 -23.80 -22.08 -19.22
C ARG A 115 -22.91 -23.13 -18.59
N PHE A 116 -23.24 -23.56 -17.38
CA PHE A 116 -22.73 -24.77 -16.74
C PHE A 116 -23.85 -25.83 -16.75
N PRO A 117 -23.91 -26.71 -17.77
CA PRO A 117 -24.87 -27.79 -17.90
C PRO A 117 -24.85 -28.71 -16.69
N LEU A 118 -26.04 -29.02 -16.18
CA LEU A 118 -26.21 -29.92 -15.04
C LEU A 118 -26.18 -31.38 -15.49
N HIS A 119 -25.53 -32.23 -14.69
CA HIS A 119 -25.52 -33.67 -14.95
C HIS A 119 -26.93 -34.25 -14.84
N GLU A 120 -27.20 -35.26 -15.67
CA GLU A 120 -28.49 -35.96 -15.72
C GLU A 120 -29.72 -35.07 -16.05
N ARG A 121 -29.51 -33.82 -16.47
CA ARG A 121 -30.58 -32.88 -16.82
C ARG A 121 -30.39 -32.32 -18.23
N GLU A 122 -31.15 -32.86 -19.18
CA GLU A 122 -31.02 -32.46 -20.58
C GLU A 122 -31.39 -30.98 -20.79
N LYS A 123 -30.44 -30.22 -21.36
CA LYS A 123 -30.57 -28.78 -21.64
C LYS A 123 -30.98 -27.95 -20.41
N GLU A 124 -30.52 -28.36 -19.22
CA GLU A 124 -30.59 -27.51 -18.03
C GLU A 124 -29.20 -27.06 -17.62
N ALA A 125 -29.02 -25.77 -17.29
CA ALA A 125 -27.73 -25.21 -16.92
C ALA A 125 -27.83 -24.13 -15.84
N LEU A 126 -26.81 -24.04 -15.01
CA LEU A 126 -26.57 -22.84 -14.20
C LEU A 126 -26.08 -21.74 -15.14
N LEU A 127 -26.59 -20.52 -14.98
CA LEU A 127 -26.01 -19.35 -15.63
C LEU A 127 -25.03 -18.70 -14.66
N VAL A 128 -23.80 -18.55 -15.12
CA VAL A 128 -22.70 -18.02 -14.32
C VAL A 128 -22.11 -16.81 -15.03
N TRP A 129 -21.80 -15.76 -14.28
CA TRP A 129 -21.25 -14.52 -14.81
C TRP A 129 -19.86 -14.24 -14.24
N THR A 130 -19.01 -13.59 -15.02
CA THR A 130 -17.69 -13.15 -14.58
C THR A 130 -17.20 -11.94 -15.38
N THR A 131 -16.40 -11.07 -14.77
CA THR A 131 -15.67 -10.00 -15.47
C THR A 131 -14.24 -10.42 -15.87
N THR A 132 -13.79 -11.61 -15.43
CA THR A 132 -12.43 -12.11 -15.62
C THR A 132 -12.44 -13.44 -16.39
N PRO A 133 -12.76 -13.45 -17.69
CA PRO A 133 -12.96 -14.69 -18.46
C PRO A 133 -11.78 -15.68 -18.41
N TRP A 134 -10.55 -15.19 -18.23
CA TRP A 134 -9.35 -16.02 -18.11
C TRP A 134 -9.41 -16.99 -16.91
N THR A 135 -10.12 -16.65 -15.83
CA THR A 135 -10.23 -17.48 -14.62
C THR A 135 -11.13 -18.70 -14.82
N LEU A 136 -12.02 -18.69 -15.84
CA LEU A 136 -12.91 -19.82 -16.14
C LEU A 136 -12.14 -21.10 -16.43
N THR A 137 -10.91 -21.00 -16.93
CA THR A 137 -10.01 -22.13 -17.18
C THR A 137 -9.55 -22.84 -15.90
N SER A 138 -9.79 -22.21 -14.75
CA SER A 138 -9.42 -22.68 -13.41
C SER A 138 -10.63 -22.84 -12.50
N ASN A 139 -11.85 -22.89 -13.06
CA ASN A 139 -13.06 -23.16 -12.30
C ASN A 139 -12.99 -24.56 -11.67
N VAL A 140 -13.49 -24.68 -10.43
CA VAL A 140 -13.60 -25.97 -9.72
C VAL A 140 -14.99 -26.17 -9.09
N ALA A 141 -15.70 -25.11 -8.72
CA ALA A 141 -17.04 -25.17 -8.15
C ALA A 141 -17.91 -23.97 -8.60
N ALA A 142 -19.21 -24.03 -8.29
CA ALA A 142 -20.11 -22.89 -8.45
C ALA A 142 -20.77 -22.58 -7.11
N ALA A 143 -20.71 -21.33 -6.64
CA ALA A 143 -21.26 -20.94 -5.35
C ALA A 143 -22.65 -20.29 -5.49
N VAL A 144 -23.52 -20.61 -4.54
CA VAL A 144 -24.86 -20.03 -4.40
C VAL A 144 -25.09 -19.57 -2.96
N GLY A 145 -25.89 -18.52 -2.77
CA GLY A 145 -26.33 -18.09 -1.46
C GLY A 145 -27.38 -19.06 -0.92
N PRO A 146 -27.16 -19.79 0.20
CA PRO A 146 -28.09 -20.82 0.66
C PRO A 146 -29.52 -20.30 0.90
N GLU A 147 -29.63 -19.09 1.44
CA GLU A 147 -30.89 -18.43 1.76
C GLU A 147 -31.55 -17.68 0.58
N LEU A 148 -30.82 -17.48 -0.53
CA LEU A 148 -31.35 -16.79 -1.71
C LEU A 148 -32.37 -17.66 -2.45
N THR A 149 -33.25 -16.99 -3.19
CA THR A 149 -34.25 -17.67 -4.03
C THR A 149 -33.76 -17.70 -5.47
N TYR A 150 -33.70 -18.90 -6.04
CA TYR A 150 -33.30 -19.16 -7.42
C TYR A 150 -34.50 -19.57 -8.27
N VAL A 151 -34.54 -19.09 -9.49
CA VAL A 151 -35.63 -19.37 -10.45
C VAL A 151 -35.18 -20.40 -11.48
N LYS A 152 -36.05 -21.38 -11.74
CA LYS A 152 -35.91 -22.30 -12.87
C LYS A 152 -36.67 -21.71 -14.06
N VAL A 153 -35.97 -21.34 -15.12
CA VAL A 153 -36.54 -20.53 -16.21
C VAL A 153 -36.40 -21.24 -17.55
N LYS A 154 -37.50 -21.48 -18.25
CA LYS A 154 -37.48 -21.95 -19.63
C LYS A 154 -37.29 -20.77 -20.58
N ALA A 155 -36.15 -20.71 -21.26
CA ALA A 155 -35.85 -19.67 -22.23
C ALA A 155 -36.26 -20.09 -23.66
N ARG A 156 -36.41 -19.10 -24.54
CA ARG A 156 -36.82 -19.29 -25.94
C ARG A 156 -35.84 -20.14 -26.77
N ASP A 157 -34.56 -20.16 -26.40
CA ASP A 157 -33.52 -20.97 -27.06
C ASP A 157 -33.64 -22.48 -26.76
N GLY A 158 -34.63 -22.87 -25.95
CA GLY A 158 -34.93 -24.25 -25.62
C GLY A 158 -34.17 -24.77 -24.39
N TRP A 159 -33.29 -23.96 -23.79
CA TRP A 159 -32.63 -24.29 -22.53
C TRP A 159 -33.50 -23.92 -21.32
N THR A 160 -33.24 -24.61 -20.21
CA THR A 160 -33.75 -24.25 -18.89
C THR A 160 -32.59 -23.73 -18.04
N TYR A 161 -32.73 -22.54 -17.48
CA TYR A 161 -31.68 -21.87 -16.72
C TYR A 161 -32.00 -21.77 -15.24
N TYR A 162 -30.95 -21.81 -14.43
CA TYR A 162 -31.00 -21.48 -13.00
C TYR A 162 -30.14 -20.23 -12.76
N LEU A 163 -30.71 -19.26 -12.05
CA LEU A 163 -30.12 -17.98 -11.64
C LEU A 163 -30.93 -17.39 -10.49
N ALA A 164 -30.37 -16.43 -9.75
CA ALA A 164 -31.06 -15.76 -8.66
C ALA A 164 -32.28 -14.97 -9.17
N GLU A 165 -33.36 -14.95 -8.39
CA GLU A 165 -34.60 -14.27 -8.75
C GLU A 165 -34.38 -12.77 -8.98
N GLY A 166 -33.55 -12.11 -8.16
CA GLY A 166 -33.22 -10.68 -8.29
C GLY A 166 -32.59 -10.29 -9.64
N THR A 167 -31.83 -11.20 -10.26
CA THR A 167 -31.11 -10.91 -11.52
C THR A 167 -31.87 -11.33 -12.79
N LEU A 168 -33.06 -11.92 -12.65
CA LEU A 168 -33.80 -12.55 -13.74
C LEU A 168 -34.04 -11.63 -14.94
N ASP A 169 -34.60 -10.45 -14.69
CA ASP A 169 -34.99 -9.49 -15.73
C ASP A 169 -33.79 -8.84 -16.43
N GLU A 170 -32.66 -8.77 -15.72
CA GLU A 170 -31.41 -8.27 -16.28
C GLU A 170 -30.74 -9.33 -17.16
N VAL A 171 -30.65 -10.56 -16.69
CA VAL A 171 -29.90 -11.63 -17.35
C VAL A 171 -30.67 -12.23 -18.51
N VAL A 172 -31.89 -12.70 -18.29
CA VAL A 172 -32.65 -13.45 -19.32
C VAL A 172 -33.41 -12.47 -20.20
N LYS A 173 -32.92 -12.27 -21.43
CA LYS A 173 -33.58 -11.37 -22.40
C LYS A 173 -34.58 -12.13 -23.26
N GLY A 174 -35.69 -11.46 -23.56
CA GLY A 174 -36.76 -11.98 -24.42
C GLY A 174 -37.84 -12.74 -23.65
N GLU A 175 -38.66 -13.50 -24.37
CA GLU A 175 -39.73 -14.30 -23.78
C GLU A 175 -39.17 -15.50 -23.00
N TYR A 176 -39.57 -15.61 -21.74
CA TYR A 176 -39.22 -16.73 -20.87
C TYR A 176 -40.43 -17.16 -20.03
N LYS A 177 -40.37 -18.38 -19.47
CA LYS A 177 -41.38 -18.89 -18.53
C LYS A 177 -40.70 -19.38 -17.26
N VAL A 178 -41.05 -18.79 -16.12
CA VAL A 178 -40.64 -19.31 -14.80
C VAL A 178 -41.40 -20.62 -14.55
N LEU A 179 -40.65 -21.70 -14.35
CA LEU A 179 -41.15 -23.04 -14.10
C LEU A 179 -41.24 -23.35 -12.61
N ASP A 180 -40.26 -22.88 -11.83
CA ASP A 180 -40.15 -23.17 -10.41
C ASP A 180 -39.30 -22.12 -9.67
N ARG A 181 -39.40 -22.12 -8.34
CA ARG A 181 -38.58 -21.32 -7.42
C ARG A 181 -38.05 -22.21 -6.31
N ILE A 182 -36.74 -22.16 -6.09
CA ILE A 182 -36.04 -23.00 -5.12
C ILE A 182 -35.11 -22.17 -4.26
N LYS A 183 -34.79 -22.64 -3.05
CA LYS A 183 -33.73 -22.05 -2.23
C LYS A 183 -32.36 -22.52 -2.70
N GLY A 184 -31.33 -21.69 -2.53
CA GLY A 184 -29.95 -22.05 -2.85
C GLY A 184 -29.49 -23.31 -2.13
N GLU A 185 -29.95 -23.52 -0.88
CA GLU A 185 -29.71 -24.74 -0.11
C GLU A 185 -30.12 -26.02 -0.87
N ALA A 186 -31.22 -25.98 -1.63
CA ALA A 186 -31.68 -27.13 -2.41
C ALA A 186 -30.82 -27.41 -3.65
N MET A 187 -29.92 -26.49 -4.01
CA MET A 187 -29.00 -26.62 -5.14
C MET A 187 -27.65 -27.23 -4.74
N LEU A 188 -27.34 -27.28 -3.44
CA LEU A 188 -26.06 -27.77 -2.93
C LEU A 188 -25.77 -29.21 -3.40
N GLY A 189 -24.55 -29.44 -3.86
CA GLY A 189 -24.09 -30.73 -4.37
C GLY A 189 -24.54 -31.07 -5.80
N TRP A 190 -25.28 -30.19 -6.49
CA TRP A 190 -25.60 -30.43 -7.90
C TRP A 190 -24.34 -30.48 -8.75
N ALA A 191 -24.14 -31.59 -9.46
CA ALA A 191 -23.00 -31.77 -10.36
C ALA A 191 -23.25 -31.10 -11.72
N TYR A 192 -22.19 -30.55 -12.31
CA TYR A 192 -22.22 -29.85 -13.58
C TYR A 192 -20.96 -30.10 -14.42
N ASP A 193 -21.04 -29.85 -15.71
CA ASP A 193 -19.88 -29.84 -16.61
C ASP A 193 -19.24 -28.45 -16.63
N GLY A 194 -17.93 -28.36 -16.38
CA GLY A 194 -17.21 -27.10 -16.40
C GLY A 194 -17.00 -26.53 -17.80
N PRO A 195 -16.56 -25.26 -17.91
CA PRO A 195 -16.38 -24.58 -19.20
C PRO A 195 -15.14 -25.06 -19.98
N PHE A 196 -14.13 -25.59 -19.28
CA PHE A 196 -12.81 -25.90 -19.82
C PHE A 196 -12.26 -27.26 -19.36
N ASP A 197 -13.15 -28.23 -19.14
CA ASP A 197 -12.80 -29.57 -18.66
C ASP A 197 -11.83 -30.29 -19.59
N ASP A 198 -11.78 -29.94 -20.88
CA ASP A 198 -10.88 -30.51 -21.88
C ASP A 198 -9.41 -30.05 -21.75
N ILE A 199 -9.12 -29.06 -20.90
CA ILE A 199 -7.75 -28.59 -20.68
C ILE A 199 -6.91 -29.70 -20.00
N PRO A 200 -5.72 -30.07 -20.53
CA PRO A 200 -4.93 -31.17 -19.99
C PRO A 200 -4.63 -31.07 -18.49
N ARG A 201 -4.33 -29.86 -18.00
CA ARG A 201 -4.03 -29.64 -16.58
C ARG A 201 -5.27 -29.78 -15.69
N VAL A 202 -6.44 -29.40 -16.19
CA VAL A 202 -7.73 -29.58 -15.51
C VAL A 202 -8.04 -31.07 -15.37
N GLN A 203 -7.85 -31.85 -16.45
CA GLN A 203 -7.97 -33.31 -16.43
C GLN A 203 -6.96 -33.98 -15.49
N ALA A 204 -5.70 -33.55 -15.52
CA ALA A 204 -4.63 -34.12 -14.69
C ALA A 204 -4.92 -33.99 -13.19
N MET A 205 -5.63 -32.94 -12.78
CA MET A 205 -6.05 -32.72 -11.39
C MET A 205 -7.40 -33.34 -11.05
N SER A 206 -8.04 -34.08 -11.98
CA SER A 206 -9.36 -34.68 -11.81
C SER A 206 -10.47 -33.69 -11.42
N ILE A 207 -10.31 -32.40 -11.77
CA ILE A 207 -11.26 -31.33 -11.46
C ILE A 207 -12.68 -31.60 -12.01
N PRO A 208 -12.87 -32.17 -13.22
CA PRO A 208 -14.21 -32.42 -13.74
C PRO A 208 -15.08 -33.31 -12.85
N ALA A 209 -14.46 -34.20 -12.06
CA ALA A 209 -15.18 -35.05 -11.11
C ALA A 209 -15.59 -34.32 -9.82
N MET A 210 -15.05 -33.11 -9.58
CA MET A 210 -15.26 -32.32 -8.37
C MET A 210 -16.30 -31.21 -8.54
N HIS A 211 -16.66 -30.86 -9.78
CA HIS A 211 -17.62 -29.82 -10.11
C HIS A 211 -18.96 -30.04 -9.42
N ARG A 212 -19.23 -29.17 -8.46
CA ARG A 212 -20.48 -29.18 -7.68
C ARG A 212 -20.86 -27.78 -7.27
N VAL A 213 -22.14 -27.60 -7.00
CA VAL A 213 -22.65 -26.39 -6.36
C VAL A 213 -22.30 -26.42 -4.86
N ILE A 214 -21.74 -25.33 -4.35
CA ILE A 214 -21.40 -25.10 -2.94
C ILE A 214 -22.13 -23.88 -2.38
N GLY A 215 -22.19 -23.77 -1.05
CA GLY A 215 -22.84 -22.65 -0.37
C GLY A 215 -21.82 -21.55 -0.07
N TRP A 216 -22.23 -20.29 -0.27
CA TRP A 216 -21.44 -19.14 0.18
C TRP A 216 -22.38 -17.98 0.54
N GLU A 217 -22.28 -17.49 1.77
CA GLU A 217 -23.19 -16.49 2.32
C GLU A 217 -23.02 -15.10 1.68
N ASP A 218 -21.83 -14.78 1.15
CA ASP A 218 -21.56 -13.47 0.51
C ASP A 218 -22.06 -13.36 -0.94
N VAL A 219 -22.66 -14.43 -1.47
CA VAL A 219 -23.30 -14.37 -2.79
C VAL A 219 -24.50 -13.42 -2.72
N GLY A 220 -24.46 -12.36 -3.54
CA GLY A 220 -25.56 -11.42 -3.71
C GLY A 220 -26.47 -11.73 -4.90
N GLU A 221 -27.61 -11.04 -4.98
CA GLU A 221 -28.53 -11.08 -6.13
C GLU A 221 -28.73 -9.72 -6.82
N GLU A 222 -27.84 -8.76 -6.55
CA GLU A 222 -27.87 -7.41 -7.13
C GLU A 222 -27.19 -7.33 -8.51
N GLU A 223 -26.16 -8.14 -8.75
CA GLU A 223 -25.36 -8.14 -9.97
C GLU A 223 -25.07 -9.56 -10.49
N GLY A 224 -24.71 -9.66 -11.77
CA GLY A 224 -24.38 -10.93 -12.41
C GLY A 224 -25.58 -11.86 -12.53
N THR A 225 -25.45 -13.09 -12.04
CA THR A 225 -26.53 -14.12 -12.08
C THR A 225 -26.93 -14.63 -10.71
N GLY A 226 -26.30 -14.13 -9.65
CA GLY A 226 -26.35 -14.72 -8.30
C GLY A 226 -25.79 -16.14 -8.20
N ILE A 227 -25.01 -16.60 -9.18
CA ILE A 227 -24.22 -17.83 -9.13
C ILE A 227 -22.77 -17.47 -9.50
N VAL A 228 -21.83 -17.75 -8.61
CA VAL A 228 -20.43 -17.34 -8.76
C VAL A 228 -19.59 -18.54 -9.18
N HIS A 229 -18.75 -18.40 -10.22
CA HIS A 229 -17.75 -19.42 -10.56
C HIS A 229 -16.60 -19.32 -9.53
N ILE A 230 -16.16 -20.46 -8.98
CA ILE A 230 -15.11 -20.51 -7.97
C ILE A 230 -13.83 -21.05 -8.60
N ALA A 231 -12.75 -20.28 -8.50
CA ALA A 231 -11.42 -20.58 -9.00
C ALA A 231 -10.36 -20.24 -7.93
N PRO A 232 -10.09 -21.16 -6.97
CA PRO A 232 -9.24 -20.90 -5.80
C PRO A 232 -7.79 -20.49 -6.10
N GLY A 233 -7.29 -20.69 -7.32
CA GLY A 233 -5.96 -20.20 -7.74
C GLY A 233 -5.95 -18.75 -8.25
N CYS A 234 -7.11 -18.10 -8.30
CA CYS A 234 -7.36 -16.86 -9.06
C CYS A 234 -8.21 -15.82 -8.31
N GLY A 235 -8.65 -16.08 -7.08
CA GLY A 235 -9.34 -15.12 -6.20
C GLY A 235 -9.01 -15.40 -4.74
N ALA A 236 -9.01 -14.37 -3.88
CA ALA A 236 -8.69 -14.51 -2.46
C ALA A 236 -9.83 -15.21 -1.71
N GLU A 237 -11.06 -14.72 -1.90
CA GLU A 237 -12.27 -15.30 -1.34
C GLU A 237 -12.49 -16.74 -1.86
N ASP A 238 -12.21 -16.97 -3.15
CA ASP A 238 -12.24 -18.31 -3.77
C ASP A 238 -11.22 -19.26 -3.12
N PHE A 239 -10.07 -18.76 -2.68
CA PHE A 239 -9.03 -19.55 -2.04
C PHE A 239 -9.44 -20.00 -0.64
N GLU A 240 -10.01 -19.08 0.15
CA GLU A 240 -10.58 -19.38 1.48
C GLU A 240 -11.71 -20.43 1.38
N LEU A 241 -12.67 -20.22 0.46
CA LEU A 241 -13.71 -21.23 0.16
C LEU A 241 -13.11 -22.55 -0.32
N GLY A 242 -12.02 -22.48 -1.07
CA GLY A 242 -11.30 -23.67 -1.53
C GLY A 242 -10.75 -24.49 -0.36
N GLN A 243 -10.25 -23.85 0.69
CA GLN A 243 -9.81 -24.52 1.91
C GLN A 243 -10.98 -25.11 2.69
N GLU A 244 -12.08 -24.37 2.84
CA GLU A 244 -13.28 -24.83 3.57
C GLU A 244 -13.90 -26.08 2.94
N TYR A 245 -14.01 -26.10 1.61
CA TYR A 245 -14.68 -27.16 0.85
C TYR A 245 -13.73 -28.21 0.27
N ASP A 246 -12.45 -28.20 0.65
CA ASP A 246 -11.39 -29.10 0.14
C ASP A 246 -11.35 -29.14 -1.40
N LEU A 247 -11.27 -27.95 -2.01
CA LEU A 247 -11.21 -27.76 -3.46
C LEU A 247 -9.76 -27.48 -3.91
N PRO A 248 -9.35 -28.00 -5.06
CA PRO A 248 -8.00 -27.78 -5.56
C PRO A 248 -7.80 -26.34 -6.05
N ALA A 249 -6.64 -25.76 -5.74
CA ALA A 249 -6.23 -24.44 -6.24
C ALA A 249 -5.45 -24.55 -7.55
N LEU A 250 -6.15 -24.53 -8.69
CA LEU A 250 -5.52 -24.49 -10.01
C LEU A 250 -5.06 -23.06 -10.35
N ALA A 251 -3.75 -22.80 -10.27
CA ALA A 251 -3.17 -21.48 -10.57
C ALA A 251 -2.60 -21.42 -12.02
N PRO A 252 -3.20 -20.64 -12.94
CA PRO A 252 -2.88 -20.71 -14.36
C PRO A 252 -1.67 -19.89 -14.80
N LEU A 253 -1.24 -18.88 -14.03
CA LEU A 253 -0.30 -17.85 -14.51
C LEU A 253 1.11 -17.96 -13.93
N THR A 254 2.11 -17.75 -14.80
CA THR A 254 3.50 -17.42 -14.43
C THR A 254 3.60 -16.02 -13.83
N GLU A 255 4.80 -15.64 -13.37
CA GLU A 255 5.07 -14.32 -12.76
C GLU A 255 4.87 -13.15 -13.74
N ASP A 256 5.15 -13.35 -15.02
CA ASP A 256 4.96 -12.39 -16.11
C ASP A 256 3.55 -12.42 -16.71
N GLY A 257 2.60 -13.15 -16.09
CA GLY A 257 1.20 -13.19 -16.50
C GLY A 257 0.90 -14.04 -17.73
N LEU A 258 1.76 -15.01 -18.05
CA LEU A 258 1.54 -15.98 -19.11
C LEU A 258 0.87 -17.25 -18.58
N PHE A 259 0.00 -17.88 -19.37
CA PHE A 259 -0.53 -19.20 -19.04
C PHE A 259 0.59 -20.25 -19.00
N LYS A 260 0.70 -20.97 -17.88
CA LYS A 260 1.66 -22.05 -17.64
C LYS A 260 1.48 -23.21 -18.62
N GLU A 261 2.50 -24.05 -18.73
CA GLU A 261 2.38 -25.32 -19.45
C GLU A 261 1.21 -26.18 -18.92
N GLY A 262 0.52 -26.84 -19.85
CA GLY A 262 -0.64 -27.69 -19.59
C GLY A 262 -2.01 -27.02 -19.80
N PHE A 263 -2.05 -25.72 -20.10
CA PHE A 263 -3.29 -24.97 -20.39
C PHE A 263 -3.72 -25.03 -21.88
N GLY A 264 -3.26 -26.04 -22.62
CA GLY A 264 -3.64 -26.25 -24.02
C GLY A 264 -3.28 -25.06 -24.90
N TRP A 265 -4.23 -24.59 -25.71
CA TRP A 265 -4.05 -23.50 -26.67
C TRP A 265 -3.82 -22.13 -26.03
N LEU A 266 -4.03 -21.99 -24.71
CA LEU A 266 -3.70 -20.79 -23.94
C LEU A 266 -2.24 -20.72 -23.53
N THR A 267 -1.52 -21.85 -23.50
CA THR A 267 -0.14 -21.92 -23.02
C THR A 267 0.76 -20.86 -23.66
N GLY A 268 1.46 -20.09 -22.83
CA GLY A 268 2.36 -19.00 -23.26
C GLY A 268 1.67 -17.72 -23.70
N LYS A 269 0.33 -17.63 -23.66
CA LYS A 269 -0.41 -16.40 -23.96
C LYS A 269 -0.53 -15.54 -22.71
N HIS A 270 -0.42 -14.24 -22.91
CA HIS A 270 -0.57 -13.26 -21.84
C HIS A 270 -2.04 -13.07 -21.44
N VAL A 271 -2.33 -13.07 -20.15
CA VAL A 271 -3.67 -13.03 -19.54
C VAL A 271 -4.58 -11.92 -20.11
N HIS A 272 -4.05 -10.72 -20.32
CA HIS A 272 -4.84 -9.59 -20.84
C HIS A 272 -5.25 -9.71 -22.33
N ASN A 273 -4.74 -10.72 -23.05
CA ASN A 273 -5.00 -10.90 -24.48
C ASN A 273 -5.86 -12.13 -24.82
N VAL A 274 -6.30 -12.91 -23.82
CA VAL A 274 -6.96 -14.21 -24.09
C VAL A 274 -8.49 -14.15 -24.15
N ALA A 275 -9.12 -13.06 -23.70
CA ALA A 275 -10.58 -12.97 -23.60
C ALA A 275 -11.32 -13.28 -24.92
N PRO A 276 -10.94 -12.72 -26.09
CA PRO A 276 -11.63 -13.02 -27.35
C PRO A 276 -11.55 -14.50 -27.75
N GLU A 277 -10.42 -15.15 -27.49
CA GLU A 277 -10.24 -16.57 -27.81
C GLU A 277 -11.05 -17.47 -26.86
N ILE A 278 -11.12 -17.09 -25.59
CA ILE A 278 -11.98 -17.76 -24.59
C ILE A 278 -13.44 -17.67 -25.01
N PHE A 279 -13.91 -16.51 -25.44
CA PHE A 279 -15.29 -16.35 -25.93
C PHE A 279 -15.57 -17.22 -27.16
N HIS A 280 -14.64 -17.25 -28.11
CA HIS A 280 -14.78 -18.07 -29.31
C HIS A 280 -14.87 -19.58 -28.98
N ASP A 281 -14.05 -20.05 -28.04
CA ASP A 281 -14.08 -21.46 -27.61
C ASP A 281 -15.38 -21.80 -26.85
N LEU A 282 -15.84 -20.92 -25.96
CA LEU A 282 -17.12 -21.06 -25.26
C LEU A 282 -18.30 -21.09 -26.23
N GLU A 283 -18.28 -20.26 -27.28
CA GLU A 283 -19.30 -20.25 -28.33
C GLU A 283 -19.30 -21.55 -29.13
N LYS A 284 -18.11 -22.01 -29.55
CA LYS A 284 -17.93 -23.28 -30.28
C LYS A 284 -18.44 -24.49 -29.48
N LYS A 285 -18.26 -24.46 -28.15
CA LYS A 285 -18.76 -25.49 -27.21
C LYS A 285 -20.25 -25.34 -26.88
N GLY A 286 -20.92 -24.29 -27.36
CA GLY A 286 -22.31 -23.99 -27.02
C GLY A 286 -22.51 -23.56 -25.56
N ARG A 287 -21.43 -23.18 -24.87
CA ARG A 287 -21.42 -22.78 -23.46
C ARG A 287 -21.67 -21.29 -23.28
N LEU A 288 -21.32 -20.44 -24.26
CA LEU A 288 -21.51 -18.99 -24.16
C LEU A 288 -22.99 -18.59 -24.32
N TYR A 289 -23.59 -17.98 -23.29
CA TYR A 289 -24.94 -17.43 -23.36
C TYR A 289 -24.95 -16.05 -24.02
N ARG A 290 -24.14 -15.12 -23.47
CA ARG A 290 -24.02 -13.74 -23.93
C ARG A 290 -22.70 -13.14 -23.43
N VAL A 291 -22.25 -12.04 -24.04
CA VAL A 291 -21.17 -11.18 -23.54
C VAL A 291 -21.71 -9.76 -23.48
N ASP A 292 -21.55 -9.10 -22.33
CA ASP A 292 -21.97 -7.72 -22.13
C ASP A 292 -20.77 -6.86 -21.69
N PRO A 293 -20.66 -5.60 -22.15
CA PRO A 293 -19.69 -4.66 -21.60
C PRO A 293 -20.13 -4.25 -20.19
N TYR A 294 -19.24 -4.41 -19.20
CA TYR A 294 -19.50 -4.09 -17.81
C TYR A 294 -18.44 -3.10 -17.31
N THR A 295 -18.88 -1.95 -16.79
CA THR A 295 -17.99 -0.87 -16.30
C THR A 295 -17.99 -0.85 -14.79
N HIS A 296 -16.82 -1.08 -14.20
CA HIS A 296 -16.67 -1.16 -12.75
C HIS A 296 -15.33 -0.62 -12.27
N ARG A 297 -15.18 -0.48 -10.95
CA ARG A 297 -13.88 -0.14 -10.34
C ARG A 297 -13.02 -1.38 -10.27
N TYR A 298 -11.89 -1.37 -10.96
CA TYR A 298 -10.98 -2.51 -11.03
C TYR A 298 -9.57 -2.12 -10.56
N PRO A 299 -8.85 -3.03 -9.89
CA PRO A 299 -7.52 -2.75 -9.41
C PRO A 299 -6.47 -2.69 -10.54
N VAL A 300 -5.65 -1.66 -10.51
CA VAL A 300 -4.50 -1.42 -11.40
C VAL A 300 -3.24 -1.19 -10.56
N CYS A 301 -2.08 -1.51 -11.12
CA CYS A 301 -0.82 -1.19 -10.46
C CYS A 301 -0.66 0.33 -10.33
N TRP A 302 -0.53 0.82 -9.10
CA TRP A 302 -0.36 2.25 -8.80
C TRP A 302 0.85 2.89 -9.52
N ARG A 303 1.86 2.09 -9.88
CA ARG A 303 3.08 2.55 -10.53
C ARG A 303 3.02 2.56 -12.05
N CYS A 304 2.49 1.50 -12.66
CA CYS A 304 2.55 1.30 -14.11
C CYS A 304 1.19 1.33 -14.82
N GLY A 305 0.08 1.35 -14.07
CA GLY A 305 -1.29 1.38 -14.58
C GLY A 305 -1.81 0.07 -15.16
N THR A 306 -1.01 -1.01 -15.18
CA THR A 306 -1.45 -2.31 -15.67
C THR A 306 -2.55 -2.89 -14.78
N PRO A 307 -3.68 -3.37 -15.33
CA PRO A 307 -4.71 -4.07 -14.55
C PRO A 307 -4.09 -5.26 -13.81
N LEU A 308 -4.38 -5.35 -12.51
CA LEU A 308 -3.88 -6.43 -11.67
C LEU A 308 -4.64 -7.73 -11.97
N VAL A 309 -3.95 -8.85 -11.74
CA VAL A 309 -4.56 -10.18 -11.72
C VAL A 309 -4.37 -10.77 -10.34
N PHE A 310 -5.27 -11.64 -9.92
CA PHE A 310 -5.11 -12.34 -8.65
C PHE A 310 -4.38 -13.65 -8.91
N ARG A 311 -3.31 -13.90 -8.16
CA ARG A 311 -2.43 -15.05 -8.36
C ARG A 311 -2.09 -15.68 -7.02
N LEU A 312 -2.15 -17.01 -6.98
CA LEU A 312 -1.64 -17.82 -5.88
C LEU A 312 -0.11 -17.73 -5.81
N VAL A 313 0.42 -17.29 -4.66
CA VAL A 313 1.84 -17.00 -4.44
C VAL A 313 2.30 -17.43 -3.04
N ASP A 314 3.60 -17.66 -2.92
CA ASP A 314 4.30 -17.82 -1.65
C ASP A 314 4.96 -16.49 -1.29
N GLU A 315 4.51 -15.85 -0.22
CA GLU A 315 5.02 -14.56 0.23
C GLU A 315 5.22 -14.55 1.77
N TRP A 316 5.96 -13.56 2.27
CA TRP A 316 6.26 -13.40 3.68
C TRP A 316 5.40 -12.31 4.31
N PHE A 317 4.82 -12.63 5.46
CA PHE A 317 3.84 -11.79 6.14
C PHE A 317 4.22 -11.56 7.59
N ILE A 318 3.84 -10.38 8.09
CA ILE A 318 3.75 -10.10 9.52
C ILE A 318 2.28 -10.31 9.92
N ASP A 319 2.06 -11.30 10.76
CA ASP A 319 0.80 -11.63 11.42
C ASP A 319 0.36 -10.46 12.32
N MET A 320 -0.83 -9.94 12.04
CA MET A 320 -1.44 -8.83 12.78
C MET A 320 -2.30 -9.33 13.94
N GLY A 321 -2.45 -10.63 14.10
CA GLY A 321 -3.29 -11.30 15.07
C GLY A 321 -4.76 -11.32 14.67
N GLU A 322 -5.50 -12.18 15.36
CA GLU A 322 -6.93 -12.39 15.17
C GLU A 322 -7.71 -11.07 15.30
N SER A 323 -8.70 -10.90 14.43
CA SER A 323 -9.73 -9.87 14.56
C SER A 323 -10.90 -10.45 15.35
N TYR A 324 -11.19 -9.89 16.51
CA TYR A 324 -12.26 -10.40 17.36
C TYR A 324 -13.60 -9.74 17.00
N ASP A 325 -14.64 -10.55 16.80
CA ASP A 325 -16.02 -10.09 16.59
C ASP A 325 -16.71 -9.70 17.92
N LYS A 326 -16.12 -8.72 18.61
CA LYS A 326 -16.66 -8.11 19.82
C LYS A 326 -16.17 -6.67 19.99
N PRO A 327 -16.85 -5.82 20.78
CA PRO A 327 -16.40 -4.46 21.05
C PRO A 327 -14.97 -4.43 21.60
N ARG A 328 -14.17 -3.44 21.18
CA ARG A 328 -12.76 -3.29 21.61
C ARG A 328 -12.61 -3.19 23.13
N GLU A 329 -13.60 -2.61 23.80
CA GLU A 329 -13.65 -2.48 25.27
C GLU A 329 -13.76 -3.83 26.00
N ASP A 330 -14.23 -4.88 25.31
CA ASP A 330 -14.38 -6.24 25.84
C ASP A 330 -13.17 -7.15 25.50
N ILE A 331 -12.15 -6.62 24.83
CA ILE A 331 -10.92 -7.33 24.50
C ILE A 331 -10.02 -7.35 25.74
N THR A 332 -9.69 -8.54 26.20
CA THR A 332 -8.87 -8.76 27.39
C THR A 332 -7.40 -8.45 27.14
N ASP A 333 -6.65 -8.15 28.19
CA ASP A 333 -5.20 -7.91 28.08
C ASP A 333 -4.43 -9.10 27.48
N SER A 334 -4.93 -10.33 27.68
CA SER A 334 -4.34 -11.54 27.10
C SER A 334 -4.54 -11.59 25.57
N GLU A 335 -5.77 -11.32 25.11
CA GLU A 335 -6.10 -11.26 23.68
C GLU A 335 -5.31 -10.14 22.99
N LYS A 336 -5.18 -8.98 23.64
CA LYS A 336 -4.34 -7.89 23.13
C LYS A 336 -2.85 -8.30 23.03
N ALA A 337 -2.33 -9.02 24.01
CA ALA A 337 -0.93 -9.45 24.01
C ALA A 337 -0.60 -10.41 22.85
N GLU A 338 -1.58 -11.19 22.39
CA GLU A 338 -1.44 -12.13 21.27
C GLU A 338 -1.64 -11.46 19.90
N SER A 339 -2.35 -10.32 19.85
CA SER A 339 -2.65 -9.62 18.59
C SER A 339 -1.92 -8.29 18.46
N LEU A 340 -0.97 -8.22 17.52
CA LEU A 340 -0.20 -7.01 17.22
C LEU A 340 -1.10 -5.84 16.83
N ARG A 341 -2.20 -6.10 16.12
CA ARG A 341 -3.23 -5.12 15.76
C ARG A 341 -3.77 -4.37 16.97
N TYR A 342 -4.17 -5.05 18.04
CA TYR A 342 -4.69 -4.38 19.22
C TYR A 342 -3.60 -3.67 20.03
N GLN A 343 -2.35 -4.18 20.01
CA GLN A 343 -1.20 -3.44 20.57
C GLN A 343 -0.97 -2.12 19.83
N ILE A 344 -1.08 -2.13 18.49
CA ILE A 344 -0.98 -0.91 17.67
C ILE A 344 -2.13 0.05 18.01
N MET A 345 -3.36 -0.45 18.12
CA MET A 345 -4.51 0.38 18.50
C MET A 345 -4.33 1.06 19.86
N ASP A 346 -3.74 0.37 20.85
CA ASP A 346 -3.46 0.96 22.16
C ASP A 346 -2.42 2.09 22.05
N VAL A 347 -1.39 1.94 21.20
CA VAL A 347 -0.43 3.01 20.91
C VAL A 347 -1.10 4.19 20.18
N VAL A 348 -2.06 3.93 19.29
CA VAL A 348 -2.81 4.98 18.56
C VAL A 348 -3.64 5.86 19.50
N ASP A 349 -4.18 5.30 20.59
CA ASP A 349 -4.96 6.06 21.57
C ASP A 349 -4.14 7.13 22.30
N GLU A 350 -2.82 6.98 22.36
CA GLU A 350 -1.91 7.94 23.00
C GLU A 350 -1.48 9.09 22.06
N ILE A 351 -1.85 9.03 20.78
CA ILE A 351 -1.48 10.01 19.76
C ILE A 351 -2.58 11.07 19.61
N GLN A 352 -2.19 12.35 19.59
CA GLN A 352 -3.12 13.41 19.21
C GLN A 352 -3.22 13.53 17.69
N TRP A 353 -4.43 13.39 17.15
CA TRP A 353 -4.71 13.51 15.72
C TRP A 353 -5.33 14.86 15.37
N ILE A 354 -4.76 15.56 14.39
CA ILE A 354 -5.26 16.83 13.89
C ILE A 354 -5.44 16.72 12.37
N PRO A 355 -6.67 16.83 11.84
CA PRO A 355 -7.95 16.89 12.55
C PRO A 355 -8.35 15.55 13.20
N GLU A 356 -9.26 15.62 14.17
CA GLU A 356 -9.65 14.50 15.04
C GLU A 356 -10.16 13.26 14.30
N PHE A 357 -10.79 13.43 13.13
CA PHE A 357 -11.27 12.29 12.34
C PHE A 357 -10.14 11.36 11.88
N GLY A 358 -8.89 11.82 11.87
CA GLY A 358 -7.72 10.99 11.55
C GLY A 358 -7.60 9.78 12.46
N TYR A 359 -7.89 9.95 13.76
CA TYR A 359 -7.96 8.85 14.72
C TYR A 359 -8.96 7.79 14.27
N SER A 360 -10.20 8.20 13.94
CA SER A 360 -11.24 7.26 13.50
C SER A 360 -10.86 6.52 12.22
N ARG A 361 -10.11 7.17 11.31
CA ARG A 361 -9.62 6.54 10.07
C ARG A 361 -8.53 5.51 10.31
N GLU A 362 -7.58 5.80 11.20
CA GLU A 362 -6.55 4.83 11.60
C GLU A 362 -7.20 3.61 12.27
N MET A 363 -8.14 3.83 13.19
CA MET A 363 -8.85 2.73 13.87
C MET A 363 -9.72 1.89 12.93
N ASP A 364 -10.39 2.53 11.97
CA ASP A 364 -11.14 1.82 10.92
C ASP A 364 -10.21 0.95 10.06
N TRP A 365 -9.03 1.45 9.71
CA TRP A 365 -8.03 0.67 9.00
C TRP A 365 -7.57 -0.53 9.80
N LEU A 366 -7.15 -0.33 11.06
CA LEU A 366 -6.64 -1.40 11.91
C LEU A 366 -7.67 -2.51 12.18
N ARG A 367 -8.98 -2.21 12.14
CA ARG A 367 -10.03 -3.23 12.30
C ARG A 367 -10.19 -4.13 11.08
N ASN A 368 -9.98 -3.57 9.88
CA ASN A 368 -10.32 -4.23 8.61
C ASN A 368 -9.09 -4.68 7.81
N MET A 369 -7.88 -4.36 8.27
CA MET A 369 -6.65 -4.78 7.62
C MET A 369 -6.41 -6.29 7.78
N GLN A 370 -5.72 -6.83 6.79
CA GLN A 370 -5.17 -8.18 6.81
C GLN A 370 -3.68 -8.14 7.18
N ASP A 371 -3.07 -9.31 7.28
CA ASP A 371 -1.64 -9.45 7.57
C ASP A 371 -0.76 -8.68 6.57
N TRP A 372 0.35 -8.13 7.08
CA TRP A 372 1.19 -7.26 6.29
C TRP A 372 2.19 -8.06 5.47
N MET A 373 1.92 -8.19 4.16
CA MET A 373 2.87 -8.71 3.20
C MET A 373 4.11 -7.81 3.09
N ILE A 374 5.27 -8.36 3.47
CA ILE A 374 6.53 -7.64 3.50
C ILE A 374 7.51 -8.04 2.39
N SER A 375 7.31 -9.16 1.70
CA SER A 375 8.18 -9.57 0.59
C SER A 375 7.80 -8.92 -0.73
N LYS A 376 8.83 -8.70 -1.55
CA LYS A 376 8.74 -8.23 -2.93
C LYS A 376 9.78 -8.97 -3.75
N LYS A 377 9.33 -9.65 -4.81
CA LYS A 377 10.20 -10.30 -5.80
C LYS A 377 10.87 -9.26 -6.71
N ARG A 378 11.84 -8.54 -6.15
CA ARG A 378 12.53 -7.41 -6.80
C ARG A 378 14.02 -7.44 -6.47
N TYR A 379 14.78 -6.59 -7.16
CA TYR A 379 16.23 -6.55 -7.06
C TYR A 379 16.75 -5.46 -6.11
N TRP A 380 16.14 -4.27 -6.13
CA TRP A 380 16.57 -3.11 -5.33
C TRP A 380 15.62 -2.87 -4.16
N GLY A 381 16.16 -2.91 -2.95
CA GLY A 381 15.46 -2.70 -1.70
C GLY A 381 16.19 -3.39 -0.54
N LEU A 382 15.63 -3.32 0.66
CA LEU A 382 16.07 -4.07 1.82
C LEU A 382 16.14 -5.56 1.50
N ALA A 383 17.31 -6.20 1.55
CA ALA A 383 17.37 -7.66 1.47
C ALA A 383 16.71 -8.26 2.72
N LEU A 384 15.63 -9.05 2.55
CA LEU A 384 14.97 -9.67 3.70
C LEU A 384 15.92 -10.67 4.39
N PRO A 385 16.10 -10.58 5.72
CA PRO A 385 17.09 -11.37 6.44
C PRO A 385 16.58 -12.76 6.82
N ILE A 386 15.97 -13.45 5.87
CA ILE A 386 15.30 -14.74 6.09
C ILE A 386 16.07 -15.80 5.32
N TRP A 387 16.61 -16.78 6.05
CA TRP A 387 17.28 -17.95 5.51
C TRP A 387 16.40 -19.17 5.68
N VAL A 388 16.20 -19.95 4.62
CA VAL A 388 15.38 -21.16 4.60
C VAL A 388 16.30 -22.38 4.44
N CYS A 389 16.00 -23.46 5.15
CA CYS A 389 16.81 -24.68 5.07
C CYS A 389 16.79 -25.28 3.66
N ASP A 390 17.96 -25.66 3.16
CA ASP A 390 18.11 -26.31 1.84
C ASP A 390 17.64 -27.78 1.86
N ASN A 391 17.39 -28.36 3.03
CA ASN A 391 16.89 -29.73 3.16
C ASN A 391 15.36 -29.77 2.93
N PRO A 392 14.86 -30.46 1.90
CA PRO A 392 13.43 -30.50 1.57
C PRO A 392 12.56 -31.20 2.64
N ASN A 393 13.16 -31.86 3.63
CA ASN A 393 12.45 -32.47 4.76
C ASN A 393 12.52 -31.61 6.05
N CYS A 394 12.98 -30.35 5.94
CA CYS A 394 13.09 -29.42 7.05
C CYS A 394 12.53 -28.06 6.63
N ASP A 395 11.34 -27.72 7.13
CA ASP A 395 10.67 -26.45 6.84
C ASP A 395 11.18 -25.28 7.71
N HIS A 396 12.30 -25.49 8.43
CA HIS A 396 12.86 -24.48 9.32
C HIS A 396 13.41 -23.29 8.51
N PHE A 397 13.12 -22.08 9.02
CA PHE A 397 13.71 -20.85 8.55
C PHE A 397 14.21 -20.02 9.74
N GLN A 398 15.17 -19.15 9.48
CA GLN A 398 15.79 -18.33 10.50
C GLN A 398 15.94 -16.89 10.04
N VAL A 399 15.64 -15.98 10.96
CA VAL A 399 15.81 -14.54 10.75
C VAL A 399 17.09 -14.07 11.40
N VAL A 400 17.92 -13.29 10.69
CA VAL A 400 19.15 -12.70 11.23
C VAL A 400 18.90 -11.23 11.59
N GLY A 401 19.31 -10.81 12.78
CA GLY A 401 19.02 -9.47 13.32
C GLY A 401 20.06 -8.40 13.03
N GLY A 402 21.22 -8.75 12.49
CA GLY A 402 22.28 -7.79 12.17
C GLY A 402 23.59 -8.46 11.76
N GLU A 403 24.60 -7.64 11.48
CA GLU A 403 25.91 -8.06 10.96
C GLU A 403 26.65 -9.05 11.87
N GLU A 404 26.73 -8.78 13.18
CA GLU A 404 27.44 -9.62 14.13
C GLU A 404 26.83 -11.04 14.16
N GLU A 405 25.50 -11.13 14.25
CA GLU A 405 24.80 -12.41 14.18
C GLU A 405 25.02 -13.10 12.82
N LEU A 406 25.02 -12.35 11.71
CA LEU A 406 25.30 -12.92 10.39
C LEU A 406 26.70 -13.52 10.32
N LYS A 407 27.71 -12.81 10.83
CA LYS A 407 29.11 -13.26 10.89
C LYS A 407 29.25 -14.55 11.68
N GLU A 408 28.73 -14.57 12.90
CA GLU A 408 28.81 -15.72 13.81
C GLU A 408 28.16 -16.97 13.24
N ARG A 409 27.08 -16.80 12.45
CA ARG A 409 26.29 -17.90 11.91
C ARG A 409 26.68 -18.33 10.50
N SER A 410 27.46 -17.51 9.81
CA SER A 410 27.93 -17.80 8.46
C SER A 410 28.80 -19.05 8.45
N VAL A 411 28.55 -19.92 7.48
CA VAL A 411 29.39 -21.09 7.18
C VAL A 411 30.05 -20.99 5.81
N GLU A 412 29.48 -20.19 4.91
CA GLU A 412 29.99 -19.91 3.56
C GLU A 412 29.69 -18.43 3.20
N GLY A 413 30.45 -17.87 2.24
CA GLY A 413 30.19 -16.54 1.66
C GLY A 413 30.66 -15.33 2.47
N TRP A 414 31.01 -15.46 3.77
CA TRP A 414 31.40 -14.31 4.60
C TRP A 414 32.53 -13.46 4.01
N ASN A 415 33.60 -14.10 3.51
CA ASN A 415 34.73 -13.37 2.95
C ASN A 415 34.39 -12.60 1.66
N GLU A 416 33.35 -13.01 0.95
CA GLU A 416 32.85 -12.30 -0.24
C GLU A 416 31.90 -11.16 0.14
N PHE A 417 31.24 -11.27 1.29
CA PHE A 417 30.34 -10.26 1.82
C PHE A 417 31.03 -9.18 2.67
N GLU A 418 32.06 -9.54 3.44
CA GLU A 418 32.73 -8.62 4.37
C GLU A 418 33.30 -7.40 3.63
N GLY A 419 32.87 -6.20 4.05
CA GLY A 419 33.22 -4.94 3.40
C GLY A 419 32.17 -4.40 2.43
N HIS A 420 31.12 -5.16 2.14
CA HIS A 420 29.97 -4.74 1.35
C HIS A 420 28.78 -4.32 2.22
N THR A 421 27.81 -3.62 1.63
CA THR A 421 26.53 -3.34 2.27
C THR A 421 25.62 -4.59 2.29
N PRO A 422 24.63 -4.70 3.21
CA PRO A 422 23.69 -5.83 3.28
C PRO A 422 22.64 -5.83 2.15
N HIS A 423 23.06 -5.53 0.92
CA HIS A 423 22.22 -5.55 -0.29
C HIS A 423 22.59 -6.72 -1.20
N ARG A 424 21.67 -7.03 -2.11
CA ARG A 424 21.94 -7.90 -3.24
C ARG A 424 23.00 -7.25 -4.16
N PRO A 425 23.90 -8.04 -4.78
CA PRO A 425 23.98 -9.51 -4.71
C PRO A 425 24.82 -10.03 -3.54
N TYR A 426 25.60 -9.19 -2.85
CA TYR A 426 26.63 -9.66 -1.91
C TYR A 426 26.09 -10.47 -0.73
N VAL A 427 24.96 -10.04 -0.16
CA VAL A 427 24.34 -10.76 0.95
C VAL A 427 23.77 -12.13 0.55
N ASP A 428 23.49 -12.35 -0.74
CA ASP A 428 22.94 -13.61 -1.27
C ASP A 428 23.98 -14.74 -1.26
N THR A 429 25.27 -14.40 -1.18
CA THR A 429 26.37 -15.38 -1.13
C THR A 429 26.52 -16.00 0.27
N VAL A 430 26.02 -15.33 1.31
CA VAL A 430 26.18 -15.76 2.70
C VAL A 430 25.21 -16.88 3.02
N LYS A 431 25.77 -18.04 3.37
CA LYS A 431 24.99 -19.18 3.86
C LYS A 431 25.22 -19.41 5.34
N ILE A 432 24.17 -19.89 6.02
CA ILE A 432 24.21 -20.23 7.45
C ILE A 432 23.94 -21.71 7.66
N GLN A 433 24.25 -22.22 8.84
CA GLN A 433 23.89 -23.59 9.22
C GLN A 433 22.51 -23.65 9.89
N CYS A 434 21.69 -24.61 9.46
CA CYS A 434 20.40 -24.93 10.05
C CYS A 434 20.58 -25.48 11.47
N PRO A 435 19.98 -24.88 12.50
CA PRO A 435 20.11 -25.34 13.88
C PRO A 435 19.34 -26.65 14.12
N GLU A 436 18.33 -26.99 13.31
CA GLU A 436 17.51 -28.18 13.50
C GLU A 436 18.10 -29.43 12.88
N CYS A 437 18.55 -29.36 11.62
CA CYS A 437 19.03 -30.53 10.87
C CYS A 437 20.50 -30.45 10.44
N GLY A 438 21.21 -29.35 10.74
CA GLY A 438 22.63 -29.16 10.43
C GLY A 438 22.95 -28.92 8.95
N ALA A 439 21.94 -28.95 8.07
CA ALA A 439 22.10 -28.63 6.65
C ALA A 439 22.36 -27.13 6.44
N THR A 440 22.80 -26.78 5.24
CA THR A 440 22.96 -25.38 4.85
C THR A 440 21.58 -24.71 4.70
N MET A 441 21.52 -23.41 4.95
CA MET A 441 20.36 -22.57 4.66
C MET A 441 20.77 -21.44 3.72
N THR A 442 19.88 -21.11 2.79
CA THR A 442 20.06 -20.05 1.79
C THR A 442 19.09 -18.90 2.06
N ARG A 443 19.53 -17.65 1.91
CA ARG A 443 18.66 -16.47 2.02
C ARG A 443 17.59 -16.54 0.94
N ILE A 444 16.35 -16.16 1.26
CA ILE A 444 15.35 -15.91 0.22
C ILE A 444 15.81 -14.77 -0.69
N GLU A 445 15.44 -14.76 -1.97
CA GLU A 445 15.86 -13.68 -2.88
C GLU A 445 15.08 -12.38 -2.70
N ASP A 446 13.94 -12.45 -2.00
CA ASP A 446 13.01 -11.35 -1.84
C ASP A 446 13.66 -10.14 -1.14
N VAL A 447 13.20 -8.95 -1.55
CA VAL A 447 13.45 -7.68 -0.87
C VAL A 447 12.22 -7.22 -0.10
N GLY A 448 12.42 -6.34 0.87
CA GLY A 448 11.38 -5.81 1.72
C GLY A 448 10.49 -4.81 1.00
N ASN A 449 9.23 -4.78 1.41
CA ASN A 449 8.29 -3.71 1.10
C ASN A 449 8.89 -2.36 1.54
N PRO A 450 8.92 -1.31 0.69
CA PRO A 450 9.48 0.00 1.02
C PRO A 450 8.87 0.68 2.27
N TRP A 451 7.67 0.28 2.69
CA TRP A 451 7.08 0.78 3.94
C TRP A 451 7.85 0.31 5.18
N LEU A 452 8.62 -0.77 5.09
CA LEU A 452 9.60 -1.16 6.12
C LEU A 452 10.70 -0.11 6.26
N ASP A 453 11.22 0.42 5.15
CA ASP A 453 12.19 1.50 5.18
C ASP A 453 11.61 2.77 5.80
N ALA A 454 10.39 3.14 5.38
CA ALA A 454 9.75 4.35 5.86
C ALA A 454 9.39 4.28 7.36
N GLY A 455 9.00 3.09 7.86
CA GLY A 455 8.66 2.88 9.26
C GLY A 455 9.87 2.89 10.20
N SER A 456 11.07 2.58 9.69
CA SER A 456 12.28 2.48 10.51
C SER A 456 12.94 3.82 10.78
N VAL A 457 12.51 4.91 10.14
CA VAL A 457 13.16 6.23 10.16
C VAL A 457 13.37 6.76 11.59
N ALA A 458 12.40 6.58 12.49
CA ALA A 458 12.53 7.01 13.89
C ALA A 458 13.60 6.25 14.70
N TYR A 459 14.17 5.19 14.12
CA TYR A 459 15.14 4.30 14.73
C TYR A 459 16.49 4.40 14.01
N SER A 460 16.48 4.22 12.68
CA SER A 460 17.70 4.16 11.85
C SER A 460 18.43 5.50 11.76
N THR A 461 17.72 6.63 11.86
CA THR A 461 18.31 7.97 11.74
C THR A 461 18.76 8.55 13.09
N LEU A 462 18.36 7.92 14.20
CA LEU A 462 18.56 8.43 15.56
C LEU A 462 19.47 7.52 16.40
N GLN A 463 20.36 6.75 15.74
CA GLN A 463 21.36 5.90 16.39
C GLN A 463 20.76 4.89 17.39
N TYR A 464 19.57 4.36 17.11
CA TYR A 464 18.86 3.48 18.04
C TYR A 464 19.67 2.27 18.50
N ARG A 465 20.43 1.63 17.59
CA ARG A 465 21.21 0.42 17.89
C ARG A 465 22.53 0.71 18.60
N THR A 466 23.10 1.91 18.44
CA THR A 466 24.46 2.24 18.88
C THR A 466 24.51 3.26 20.02
N ASN A 467 23.51 4.14 20.13
CA ASN A 467 23.44 5.19 21.15
C ASN A 467 22.00 5.44 21.63
N ARG A 468 21.56 4.60 22.55
CA ARG A 468 20.22 4.66 23.12
C ARG A 468 19.89 6.01 23.78
N SER A 469 20.86 6.60 24.49
CA SER A 469 20.66 7.88 25.18
C SER A 469 20.43 9.07 24.25
N TYR A 470 21.01 9.01 23.04
CA TYR A 470 20.76 10.01 22.01
C TYR A 470 19.37 9.86 21.42
N TRP A 471 18.95 8.63 21.11
CA TRP A 471 17.60 8.34 20.63
C TRP A 471 16.52 8.81 21.61
N GLU A 472 16.68 8.52 22.91
CA GLU A 472 15.72 8.93 23.96
C GLU A 472 15.53 10.44 24.09
N ARG A 473 16.49 11.24 23.61
CA ARG A 473 16.38 12.71 23.61
C ARG A 473 15.37 13.22 22.57
N TRP A 474 15.30 12.54 21.43
CA TRP A 474 14.56 12.98 20.25
C TRP A 474 13.26 12.19 20.03
N PHE A 475 13.10 11.07 20.73
CA PHE A 475 11.94 10.20 20.63
C PHE A 475 11.03 10.34 21.87
N PRO A 476 9.69 10.45 21.71
CA PRO A 476 8.96 10.51 20.42
C PRO A 476 9.03 11.91 19.80
N ALA A 477 8.84 11.99 18.49
CA ALA A 477 8.75 13.28 17.80
C ALA A 477 7.56 14.11 18.34
N GLU A 478 7.71 15.43 18.42
CA GLU A 478 6.59 16.30 18.82
C GLU A 478 5.45 16.32 17.79
N LEU A 479 5.79 16.31 16.51
CA LEU A 479 4.86 16.49 15.40
C LEU A 479 5.37 15.78 14.15
N ILE A 480 4.48 15.06 13.48
CA ILE A 480 4.63 14.72 12.06
C ILE A 480 3.50 15.36 11.27
N SER A 481 3.76 15.73 10.01
CA SER A 481 2.77 16.40 9.16
C SER A 481 2.78 15.85 7.74
N GLU A 482 1.73 15.16 7.34
CA GLU A 482 1.61 14.55 6.00
C GLU A 482 0.18 14.60 5.45
N SER A 483 0.05 14.46 4.13
CA SER A 483 -1.26 14.36 3.47
C SER A 483 -1.98 13.09 3.93
N PHE A 484 -3.21 13.20 4.41
CA PHE A 484 -3.99 12.07 4.92
C PHE A 484 -4.30 10.96 3.91
N PRO A 485 -4.75 11.27 2.66
CA PRO A 485 -4.95 10.24 1.65
C PRO A 485 -3.73 9.32 1.50
N GLY A 486 -3.93 8.04 1.81
CA GLY A 486 -2.92 6.99 1.72
C GLY A 486 -2.09 6.74 2.98
N GLN A 487 -1.84 7.75 3.83
CA GLN A 487 -0.83 7.61 4.89
C GLN A 487 -1.26 6.74 6.08
N PHE A 488 -2.56 6.67 6.38
CA PHE A 488 -3.12 5.73 7.38
C PHE A 488 -2.81 4.26 7.06
N ARG A 489 -2.52 3.96 5.79
CA ARG A 489 -2.20 2.61 5.33
C ARG A 489 -0.74 2.46 4.98
N ASN A 490 0.06 3.51 5.09
CA ASN A 490 1.40 3.54 4.54
C ASN A 490 2.35 3.99 5.65
N TRP A 491 2.76 5.25 5.65
CA TRP A 491 3.81 5.71 6.56
C TRP A 491 3.37 5.80 8.02
N PHE A 492 2.15 6.26 8.32
CA PHE A 492 1.67 6.32 9.70
C PHE A 492 1.58 4.92 10.29
N TYR A 493 0.91 4.03 9.57
CA TYR A 493 0.80 2.63 9.94
C TYR A 493 2.17 1.97 10.14
N SER A 494 3.11 2.12 9.21
CA SER A 494 4.42 1.45 9.33
C SER A 494 5.25 2.02 10.48
N LEU A 495 5.20 3.33 10.71
CA LEU A 495 5.90 4.01 11.81
C LEU A 495 5.34 3.57 13.17
N ILE A 496 4.01 3.54 13.32
CA ILE A 496 3.35 3.13 14.57
C ILE A 496 3.56 1.63 14.81
N THR A 497 3.45 0.79 13.78
CA THR A 497 3.72 -0.65 13.86
C THR A 497 5.14 -0.93 14.35
N MET A 498 6.15 -0.33 13.71
CA MET A 498 7.54 -0.50 14.13
C MET A 498 7.76 -0.01 15.56
N SER A 499 7.14 1.11 15.93
CA SER A 499 7.24 1.64 17.28
C SER A 499 6.61 0.74 18.34
N THR A 500 5.48 0.14 18.00
CA THR A 500 4.78 -0.83 18.86
C THR A 500 5.67 -2.04 19.11
N VAL A 501 6.28 -2.61 18.07
CA VAL A 501 7.19 -3.77 18.21
C VAL A 501 8.47 -3.41 18.96
N TYR A 502 9.06 -2.25 18.68
CA TYR A 502 10.33 -1.87 19.27
C TYR A 502 10.22 -1.48 20.75
N GLU A 503 9.22 -0.65 21.07
CA GLU A 503 9.15 0.12 22.31
C GLU A 503 7.77 0.16 22.96
N ASN A 504 6.73 -0.34 22.27
CA ASN A 504 5.34 -0.30 22.72
C ASN A 504 4.90 1.08 23.21
N ARG A 505 5.20 2.12 22.42
CA ARG A 505 4.81 3.52 22.69
C ARG A 505 4.72 4.32 21.39
N PRO A 506 4.06 5.49 21.38
CA PRO A 506 3.89 6.30 20.19
C PRO A 506 5.22 6.76 19.57
N PRO A 507 5.36 6.76 18.23
CA PRO A 507 6.52 7.35 17.55
C PRO A 507 6.47 8.89 17.50
N THR A 508 5.29 9.46 17.65
CA THR A 508 5.02 10.90 17.65
C THR A 508 3.95 11.24 18.68
N LYS A 509 3.97 12.47 19.21
CA LYS A 509 2.92 13.00 20.08
C LYS A 509 1.72 13.50 19.28
N ILE A 510 1.97 14.13 18.13
CA ILE A 510 0.94 14.73 17.27
C ILE A 510 1.11 14.24 15.83
N VAL A 511 0.01 13.77 15.25
CA VAL A 511 -0.14 13.56 13.81
C VAL A 511 -1.00 14.70 13.26
N HIS A 512 -0.36 15.60 12.54
CA HIS A 512 -1.04 16.61 11.76
C HIS A 512 -1.23 16.09 10.34
N GLY A 513 -2.43 16.19 9.80
CA GLY A 513 -2.67 15.83 8.42
C GLY A 513 -3.65 16.74 7.74
N TYR A 514 -3.56 16.70 6.41
CA TYR A 514 -4.27 17.60 5.52
C TYR A 514 -4.75 16.84 4.29
N SER A 515 -5.84 17.32 3.71
CA SER A 515 -6.37 16.86 2.44
C SER A 515 -5.46 17.27 1.27
N THR A 516 -5.68 16.65 0.10
CA THR A 516 -4.82 16.80 -1.07
C THR A 516 -5.01 18.14 -1.80
N LEU A 517 -4.22 18.38 -2.84
CA LEU A 517 -4.21 19.61 -3.63
C LEU A 517 -4.84 19.36 -5.02
N TYR A 518 -5.77 20.25 -5.39
CA TYR A 518 -6.52 20.21 -6.65
C TYR A 518 -6.22 21.48 -7.47
N ALA A 519 -6.41 21.41 -8.79
CA ALA A 519 -6.33 22.58 -9.66
C ALA A 519 -7.49 23.57 -9.40
N GLU A 520 -7.33 24.81 -9.87
CA GLU A 520 -8.34 25.87 -9.72
C GLU A 520 -9.70 25.54 -10.35
N ASP A 521 -9.73 24.64 -11.32
CA ASP A 521 -10.94 24.11 -11.95
C ASP A 521 -11.64 23.00 -11.13
N GLY A 522 -11.10 22.63 -9.98
CA GLY A 522 -11.65 21.61 -9.08
C GLY A 522 -11.32 20.18 -9.49
N ARG A 523 -10.44 19.95 -10.46
CA ARG A 523 -9.97 18.61 -10.83
C ARG A 523 -8.62 18.29 -10.19
N PRO A 524 -8.28 17.01 -9.98
CA PRO A 524 -6.92 16.61 -9.63
C PRO A 524 -5.89 17.15 -10.63
N MET A 525 -4.68 17.49 -10.15
CA MET A 525 -3.59 17.95 -11.01
C MET A 525 -2.92 16.77 -11.71
N HIS A 526 -2.95 16.77 -13.04
CA HIS A 526 -2.29 15.76 -13.87
C HIS A 526 -1.48 16.41 -14.99
N LYS A 527 -0.25 15.94 -15.17
CA LYS A 527 0.64 16.40 -16.26
C LYS A 527 -0.02 16.27 -17.63
N SER A 528 -0.73 15.17 -17.87
CA SER A 528 -1.41 14.89 -19.14
C SER A 528 -2.61 15.79 -19.42
N TRP A 529 -3.21 16.39 -18.39
CA TRP A 529 -4.34 17.31 -18.54
C TRP A 529 -3.90 18.76 -18.72
N GLY A 530 -2.59 19.03 -18.61
CA GLY A 530 -2.03 20.38 -18.73
C GLY A 530 -2.43 21.33 -17.59
N ASN A 531 -2.96 20.80 -16.48
CA ASN A 531 -3.41 21.58 -15.32
C ASN A 531 -2.46 21.49 -14.11
N ALA A 532 -1.31 20.83 -14.26
CA ALA A 532 -0.28 20.77 -13.24
C ALA A 532 0.56 22.06 -13.24
N ILE A 533 0.77 22.63 -12.05
CA ILE A 533 1.60 23.82 -11.85
C ILE A 533 2.88 23.40 -11.15
N TRP A 534 4.04 23.73 -11.72
CA TRP A 534 5.34 23.40 -11.14
C TRP A 534 5.73 24.41 -10.05
N PHE A 535 6.48 23.96 -9.04
CA PHE A 535 6.86 24.81 -7.92
C PHE A 535 7.59 26.07 -8.36
N ASP A 536 8.60 25.96 -9.23
CA ASP A 536 9.40 27.12 -9.67
C ASP A 536 8.53 28.15 -10.40
N GLU A 537 7.60 27.67 -11.22
CA GLU A 537 6.63 28.51 -11.94
C GLU A 537 5.66 29.20 -10.97
N ALA A 538 5.14 28.47 -9.98
CA ALA A 538 4.27 29.02 -8.95
C ALA A 538 5.02 30.05 -8.09
N ALA A 539 6.25 29.76 -7.67
CA ALA A 539 7.06 30.64 -6.84
C ALA A 539 7.31 31.98 -7.53
N GLU A 540 7.66 31.95 -8.82
CA GLU A 540 7.92 33.14 -9.63
C GLU A 540 6.64 33.97 -9.87
N ASN A 541 5.53 33.31 -10.26
CA ASN A 541 4.32 34.00 -10.69
C ASN A 541 3.35 34.37 -9.55
N MET A 542 3.28 33.55 -8.49
CA MET A 542 2.39 33.75 -7.34
C MET A 542 3.08 34.47 -6.18
N GLY A 543 4.38 34.21 -6.00
CA GLY A 543 5.15 34.57 -4.82
C GLY A 543 5.00 33.53 -3.70
N VAL A 544 6.12 33.13 -3.10
CA VAL A 544 6.17 32.07 -2.08
C VAL A 544 5.37 32.38 -0.82
N ASP A 545 5.27 33.65 -0.40
CA ASP A 545 4.48 34.03 0.78
C ASP A 545 2.98 33.96 0.51
N THR A 546 2.54 34.26 -0.72
CA THR A 546 1.16 34.02 -1.15
C THR A 546 0.84 32.53 -1.07
N MET A 547 1.73 31.67 -1.56
CA MET A 547 1.56 30.21 -1.49
C MET A 547 1.49 29.74 -0.03
N ARG A 548 2.43 30.16 0.82
CA ARG A 548 2.43 29.83 2.26
C ARG A 548 1.14 30.28 2.94
N TRP A 549 0.62 31.46 2.61
CA TRP A 549 -0.65 31.95 3.14
C TRP A 549 -1.84 31.08 2.71
N LEU A 550 -1.86 30.60 1.45
CA LEU A 550 -2.88 29.66 0.99
C LEU A 550 -2.85 28.35 1.80
N TYR A 551 -1.66 27.76 2.00
CA TYR A 551 -1.52 26.54 2.82
C TYR A 551 -1.86 26.79 4.30
N GLY A 552 -1.37 27.89 4.88
CA GLY A 552 -1.63 28.24 6.28
C GLY A 552 -3.11 28.54 6.58
N ASN A 553 -3.89 28.90 5.56
CA ASN A 553 -5.33 29.14 5.66
C ASN A 553 -6.17 27.96 5.12
N GLN A 554 -5.54 26.85 4.75
CA GLN A 554 -6.25 25.66 4.29
C GLN A 554 -7.07 25.06 5.44
N LYS A 555 -8.33 24.73 5.16
CA LYS A 555 -9.10 23.83 6.02
C LYS A 555 -8.60 22.41 5.80
N LEU A 556 -8.05 21.79 6.84
CA LEU A 556 -7.33 20.52 6.75
C LEU A 556 -8.19 19.36 6.21
N ASP A 557 -9.50 19.42 6.40
CA ASP A 557 -10.48 18.43 5.90
C ASP A 557 -10.89 18.67 4.44
N GLN A 558 -10.45 19.75 3.81
CA GLN A 558 -10.82 20.12 2.44
C GLN A 558 -9.60 20.17 1.52
N ASN A 559 -9.79 19.71 0.28
CA ASN A 559 -8.74 19.82 -0.72
C ASN A 559 -8.39 21.29 -0.95
N LEU A 560 -7.10 21.60 -1.01
CA LEU A 560 -6.64 22.94 -1.37
C LEU A 560 -6.85 23.16 -2.87
N ILE A 561 -7.71 24.10 -3.22
CA ILE A 561 -7.87 24.56 -4.61
C ILE A 561 -6.72 25.53 -4.93
N PHE A 562 -5.77 25.08 -5.73
CA PHE A 562 -4.54 25.79 -6.03
C PHE A 562 -4.48 26.24 -7.50
N GLY A 563 -4.13 27.50 -7.71
CA GLY A 563 -4.01 28.09 -9.04
C GLY A 563 -3.75 29.60 -8.99
N TYR A 564 -3.50 30.18 -10.16
CA TYR A 564 -3.06 31.57 -10.28
C TYR A 564 -4.15 32.55 -9.86
N GLU A 565 -5.41 32.25 -10.16
CA GLU A 565 -6.53 33.11 -9.76
C GLU A 565 -6.70 33.13 -8.24
N ARG A 566 -6.59 31.96 -7.60
CA ARG A 566 -6.66 31.83 -6.14
C ARG A 566 -5.51 32.54 -5.44
N ALA A 567 -4.30 32.45 -6.00
CA ALA A 567 -3.15 33.19 -5.52
C ALA A 567 -3.33 34.71 -5.66
N ASP A 568 -3.84 35.22 -6.79
CA ASP A 568 -4.13 36.65 -6.94
C ASP A 568 -5.19 37.14 -5.95
N GLU A 569 -6.24 36.34 -5.71
CA GLU A 569 -7.27 36.65 -4.71
C GLU A 569 -6.66 36.76 -3.30
N ALA A 570 -5.86 35.77 -2.88
CA ALA A 570 -5.18 35.77 -1.59
C ALA A 570 -4.22 36.96 -1.44
N ARG A 571 -3.43 37.23 -2.49
CA ARG A 571 -2.50 38.35 -2.54
C ARG A 571 -3.23 39.69 -2.40
N ARG A 572 -4.33 39.89 -3.13
CA ARG A 572 -5.10 41.15 -3.10
C ARG A 572 -5.88 41.36 -1.81
N ARG A 573 -6.33 40.29 -1.16
CA ARG A 573 -7.11 40.37 0.07
C ARG A 573 -6.27 40.50 1.33
N PHE A 574 -5.08 39.94 1.36
CA PHE A 574 -4.26 39.91 2.58
C PHE A 574 -2.88 40.54 2.38
N ILE A 575 -2.08 40.03 1.44
CA ILE A 575 -0.68 40.44 1.27
C ILE A 575 -0.55 41.91 0.89
N ILE A 576 -1.32 42.40 -0.10
CA ILE A 576 -1.31 43.80 -0.54
C ILE A 576 -1.80 44.74 0.58
N PRO A 577 -2.94 44.48 1.25
CA PRO A 577 -3.35 45.28 2.40
C PRO A 577 -2.31 45.33 3.53
N LEU A 578 -1.70 44.19 3.89
CA LEU A 578 -0.65 44.13 4.88
C LEU A 578 0.56 45.01 4.48
N TRP A 579 0.98 44.89 3.21
CA TRP A 579 2.05 45.73 2.68
C TRP A 579 1.69 47.21 2.64
N ASN A 580 0.44 47.55 2.32
CA ASN A 580 -0.03 48.94 2.31
C ASN A 580 -0.04 49.54 3.72
N VAL A 581 -0.46 48.80 4.74
CA VAL A 581 -0.42 49.24 6.14
C VAL A 581 1.03 49.45 6.59
N TYR A 582 1.92 48.51 6.25
CA TYR A 582 3.35 48.64 6.51
C TYR A 582 3.95 49.87 5.81
N ALA A 583 3.67 50.05 4.51
CA ALA A 583 4.17 51.17 3.72
C ALA A 583 3.62 52.51 4.26
N PHE A 584 2.35 52.56 4.67
CA PHE A 584 1.76 53.71 5.34
C PHE A 584 2.54 54.04 6.61
N PHE A 585 2.70 53.07 7.51
CA PHE A 585 3.44 53.26 8.76
C PHE A 585 4.87 53.75 8.52
N VAL A 586 5.65 53.09 7.66
CA VAL A 586 7.02 53.49 7.34
C VAL A 586 7.09 54.91 6.75
N THR A 587 6.13 55.27 5.90
CA THR A 587 6.08 56.60 5.29
C THR A 587 5.91 57.69 6.35
N TYR A 588 4.90 57.56 7.21
CA TYR A 588 4.59 58.58 8.22
C TYR A 588 5.60 58.58 9.37
N ALA A 589 6.04 57.41 9.83
CA ALA A 589 7.14 57.32 10.78
C ALA A 589 8.42 58.01 10.25
N GLY A 590 8.71 57.88 8.96
CA GLY A 590 9.81 58.58 8.30
C GLY A 590 9.64 60.10 8.26
N ILE A 591 8.44 60.60 7.96
CA ILE A 591 8.10 62.03 7.97
C ILE A 591 8.25 62.63 9.38
N ASP A 592 7.70 61.94 10.38
CA ASP A 592 7.71 62.35 11.77
C ASP A 592 9.04 62.08 12.48
N LYS A 593 9.99 61.45 11.77
CA LYS A 593 11.29 61.00 12.28
C LYS A 593 11.14 60.13 13.54
N TRP A 594 10.04 59.40 13.62
CA TRP A 594 9.79 58.46 14.68
C TRP A 594 10.84 57.35 14.63
N ARG A 595 11.32 56.94 15.81
CA ARG A 595 12.22 55.80 15.96
C ARG A 595 11.63 54.86 17.01
N PRO A 596 11.62 53.55 16.75
CA PRO A 596 11.20 52.60 17.78
C PRO A 596 12.17 52.71 18.96
N PRO A 597 11.66 52.67 20.21
CA PRO A 597 12.53 52.61 21.38
C PRO A 597 13.30 51.29 21.37
N ASP A 598 14.54 51.29 21.88
CA ASP A 598 15.41 50.11 21.92
C ASP A 598 14.73 48.91 22.58
N SER A 599 13.91 49.14 23.61
CA SER A 599 13.13 48.10 24.29
C SER A 599 12.15 47.36 23.38
N LEU A 600 11.59 48.04 22.39
CA LEU A 600 10.67 47.44 21.41
C LEU A 600 11.42 46.65 20.33
N ILE A 601 12.63 47.08 19.99
CA ILE A 601 13.51 46.35 19.07
C ILE A 601 13.97 45.04 19.72
N ASP A 602 14.38 45.10 21.00
CA ASP A 602 14.90 43.96 21.73
C ASP A 602 13.82 42.92 22.08
N ASN A 603 12.58 43.36 22.29
CA ASN A 603 11.44 42.47 22.50
C ASN A 603 10.12 43.05 21.95
N PRO A 604 9.77 42.74 20.68
CA PRO A 604 8.53 43.22 20.07
C PRO A 604 7.25 42.80 20.80
N ALA A 605 7.29 41.73 21.60
CA ALA A 605 6.15 41.24 22.36
C ALA A 605 5.84 42.07 23.63
N THR A 606 6.69 43.06 23.96
CA THR A 606 6.44 44.04 25.03
C THR A 606 5.58 45.21 24.58
N LEU A 607 5.13 45.21 23.31
CA LEU A 607 4.21 46.20 22.79
C LEU A 607 2.85 46.00 23.48
N ASP A 608 2.57 46.84 24.48
CA ASP A 608 1.24 46.95 25.06
C ASP A 608 0.27 47.40 23.95
N GLU A 609 -0.81 46.63 23.72
CA GLU A 609 -1.89 47.06 22.84
C GLU A 609 -2.43 48.40 23.36
N GLY A 610 -2.12 49.49 22.65
CA GLY A 610 -2.62 50.80 22.99
C GLY A 610 -4.15 50.82 22.94
N HIS A 611 -4.79 51.50 23.89
CA HIS A 611 -6.20 51.85 23.75
C HIS A 611 -6.31 52.99 22.72
N PRO A 612 -6.90 52.76 21.53
CA PRO A 612 -7.02 53.82 20.55
C PRO A 612 -7.98 54.90 21.10
N HIS A 613 -7.48 56.13 21.27
CA HIS A 613 -8.30 57.27 21.69
C HIS A 613 -9.08 57.83 20.49
N VAL A 614 -10.03 57.06 19.96
CA VAL A 614 -10.78 57.38 18.72
C VAL A 614 -11.69 58.62 18.85
N SER A 615 -11.84 59.19 20.05
CA SER A 615 -12.83 60.24 20.35
C SER A 615 -12.28 61.55 20.91
N ASP A 616 -10.99 61.64 21.22
CA ASP A 616 -10.40 62.88 21.73
C ASP A 616 -9.90 63.77 20.57
N PRO A 617 -10.21 65.08 20.55
CA PRO A 617 -9.64 65.98 19.56
C PRO A 617 -8.11 66.08 19.73
N TRP A 618 -7.40 66.03 18.61
CA TRP A 618 -5.95 66.25 18.53
C TRP A 618 -5.58 67.57 19.25
N THR A 619 -4.95 67.48 20.42
CA THR A 619 -4.40 68.62 21.15
C THR A 619 -2.97 68.32 21.56
N ASP A 620 -2.11 69.35 21.60
CA ASP A 620 -0.68 69.26 21.93
C ASP A 620 -0.38 68.68 23.34
N ALA A 621 -1.40 68.39 24.15
CA ALA A 621 -1.29 67.90 25.51
C ALA A 621 -1.43 66.37 25.66
N ALA A 622 -1.93 65.66 24.65
CA ALA A 622 -2.02 64.19 24.69
C ALA A 622 -0.67 63.59 24.26
N SER A 623 -0.09 62.74 25.12
CA SER A 623 1.11 61.98 24.75
C SER A 623 0.75 61.00 23.62
N PRO A 624 1.36 61.11 22.42
CA PRO A 624 0.99 60.29 21.29
C PRO A 624 1.32 58.83 21.58
N THR A 625 0.36 57.93 21.37
CA THR A 625 0.66 56.50 21.29
C THR A 625 1.22 56.17 19.91
N VAL A 626 1.89 55.03 19.76
CA VAL A 626 2.66 54.67 18.54
C VAL A 626 1.79 54.49 17.29
N LEU A 627 0.46 54.40 17.43
CA LEU A 627 -0.48 54.41 16.30
C LEU A 627 -1.07 55.80 15.97
N ASP A 628 -0.77 56.81 16.79
CA ASP A 628 -1.34 58.16 16.68
C ASP A 628 -0.36 59.19 16.05
N ARG A 629 0.73 58.73 15.42
CA ARG A 629 1.60 59.56 14.55
C ARG A 629 1.85 58.91 13.20
#